data_AF-A0A1H7IP87-F1
#
_entry.id   AF-A0A1H7IP87-F1
#
_cell.length_a   1.000
_cell.length_b   1.000
_cell.length_c   1.000
_cell.angle_alpha   90.00
_cell.angle_beta   90.00
_cell.angle_gamma   90.00
#
_symmetry.space_group_name_H-M   'P 1'
#
loop_
_entity.id
_entity.type
_entity.pdbx_description
1 polymer ?
#
loop_
_entity_poly.entity_id
_entity_poly.type
_entity_poly.pdbx_seq_one_letter_code
_entity_poly.pdbx_strand_id
1 'polypeptide(L)'
;MSSLAISTPGLVALTAVVTAAAIWLIILAVRATKRPKNRPSPSIDLVDQARELKALGQIQEAVFLVRGETGMSQRAASRFVNRL
;
A
#
# COMPACT_ATOMS: atom_id res chain seq x y z
N MET A 1 17.80 46.71 13.68
CA MET A 1 16.69 45.92 14.26
C MET A 1 15.64 45.78 13.17
N SER A 2 15.73 44.70 12.37
CA SER A 2 14.88 44.53 11.20
C SER A 2 13.45 44.25 11.65
N SER A 3 12.62 45.29 11.62
CA SER A 3 11.18 45.18 11.80
C SER A 3 10.64 44.26 10.70
N LEU A 4 10.43 42.99 11.04
CA LEU A 4 9.56 42.10 10.30
C LEU A 4 8.15 42.68 10.43
N ALA A 5 7.82 43.64 9.58
CA ALA A 5 6.45 44.03 9.32
C ALA A 5 5.79 42.79 8.70
N ILE A 6 5.29 41.89 9.55
CA ILE A 6 4.50 40.72 9.16
C ILE A 6 3.22 41.30 8.59
N SER A 7 3.25 41.61 7.29
CA SER A 7 2.05 41.98 6.56
C SER A 7 1.12 40.77 6.69
N THR A 8 -0.10 40.97 7.16
CA THR A 8 -1.18 39.98 7.17
C THR A 8 -1.20 39.08 5.93
N PRO A 9 -1.04 39.59 4.69
CA PRO A 9 -0.94 38.73 3.51
C PRO A 9 0.31 37.81 3.49
N GLY A 10 1.45 38.27 3.99
CA GLY A 10 2.68 37.47 4.09
C GLY A 10 2.55 36.33 5.10
N LEU A 11 1.87 36.56 6.22
CA LEU A 11 1.58 35.52 7.20
C LEU A 11 0.66 34.44 6.63
N VAL A 12 -0.39 34.85 5.91
CA VAL A 12 -1.35 33.92 5.27
C VAL A 12 -0.66 33.11 4.16
N ALA A 13 0.19 33.73 3.36
CA ALA A 13 0.93 33.03 2.32
C ALA A 13 1.89 31.98 2.93
N LEU A 14 2.60 32.34 4.01
CA LEU A 14 3.52 31.43 4.69
C LEU A 14 2.77 30.22 5.27
N THR A 15 1.66 30.43 5.97
CA THR A 15 0.88 29.35 6.57
C THR A 15 0.26 28.44 5.52
N ALA A 16 -0.24 29.00 4.41
CA ALA A 16 -0.76 28.23 3.29
C ALA A 16 0.30 27.34 2.63
N VAL A 17 1.52 27.85 2.44
CA VAL A 17 2.64 27.08 1.87
C VAL A 17 3.06 25.96 2.82
N VAL A 18 3.17 26.24 4.12
CA VAL A 18 3.55 25.24 5.13
C VAL A 18 2.50 24.14 5.22
N THR A 19 1.21 24.49 5.23
CA THR A 19 0.12 23.49 5.25
C THR A 19 0.08 22.67 3.97
N ALA A 20 0.24 23.30 2.79
CA ALA A 20 0.33 22.57 1.53
C ALA A 20 1.53 21.60 1.50
N ALA A 21 2.69 22.03 2.00
CA ALA A 21 3.88 21.19 2.10
C ALA A 21 3.67 20.02 3.08
N ALA A 22 3.03 20.26 4.22
CA ALA A 22 2.71 19.20 5.18
C ALA A 22 1.74 18.17 4.57
N ILE A 23 0.65 18.63 3.92
CA ILE A 23 -0.29 17.75 3.22
C ILE A 23 0.42 16.95 2.13
N TRP A 24 1.27 17.61 1.34
CA TRP A 24 2.04 16.96 0.28
C TRP A 24 2.98 15.89 0.85
N LEU A 25 3.66 16.16 1.96
CA LEU A 25 4.53 15.19 2.64
C LEU A 25 3.74 13.99 3.18
N ILE A 26 2.55 14.21 3.75
CA ILE A 26 1.67 13.13 4.18
C ILE A 26 1.27 12.27 2.98
N ILE A 27 0.82 12.87 1.87
CA ILE A 27 0.45 12.15 0.66
C ILE A 27 1.66 11.40 0.10
N LEU A 28 2.84 12.00 0.08
CA LEU A 28 4.08 11.39 -0.39
C LEU A 28 4.45 10.17 0.47
N ALA A 29 4.36 10.30 1.80
CA ALA A 29 4.62 9.22 2.75
C ALA A 29 3.61 8.08 2.56
N VAL A 30 2.32 8.38 2.41
CA VAL A 30 1.27 7.40 2.10
C VAL A 30 1.49 6.74 0.75
N ARG A 31 1.90 7.50 -0.27
CA ARG A 31 2.26 6.93 -1.58
C ARG A 31 3.50 6.05 -1.48
N ALA A 32 4.47 6.41 -0.65
CA ALA A 32 5.69 5.64 -0.43
C ALA A 32 5.43 4.35 0.36
N THR A 33 4.49 4.36 1.32
CA THR A 33 4.03 3.14 2.00
C THR A 33 3.10 2.30 1.14
N LYS A 34 2.32 2.92 0.24
CA LYS A 34 1.58 2.24 -0.83
C LYS A 34 2.44 1.89 -2.07
N ARG A 35 3.76 2.17 -2.07
CA ARG A 35 4.61 1.70 -3.16
C ARG A 35 4.65 0.17 -3.07
N PRO A 36 4.30 -0.56 -4.14
CA PRO A 36 4.39 -2.01 -4.18
C PRO A 36 5.87 -2.35 -4.25
N LYS A 37 6.52 -2.36 -3.09
CA LYS A 37 7.94 -2.63 -2.92
C LYS A 37 8.12 -4.13 -2.79
N ASN A 38 7.79 -4.88 -3.83
CA ASN A 38 8.45 -6.15 -4.16
C ASN A 38 7.76 -6.82 -5.36
N ARG A 39 8.45 -6.88 -6.50
CA ARG A 39 8.28 -8.00 -7.44
C ARG A 39 9.50 -8.90 -7.32
N PRO A 40 9.51 -9.90 -6.42
CA PRO A 40 10.43 -11.01 -6.52
C PRO A 40 9.60 -12.27 -6.78
N SER A 41 9.53 -12.69 -8.05
CA SER A 41 8.88 -13.93 -8.51
C SER A 41 7.41 -14.12 -8.09
N PRO A 42 6.47 -14.23 -9.04
CA PRO A 42 5.06 -14.45 -8.70
C PRO A 42 4.85 -15.70 -7.83
N SER A 43 5.75 -16.68 -7.81
CA SER A 43 5.55 -17.88 -7.00
C SER A 43 5.75 -17.71 -5.49
N ILE A 44 6.69 -16.88 -5.01
CA ILE A 44 7.01 -16.82 -3.57
C ILE A 44 6.05 -15.87 -2.85
N ASP A 45 5.81 -14.69 -3.43
CA ASP A 45 4.94 -13.69 -2.85
C ASP A 45 3.45 -14.13 -2.82
N LEU A 46 3.02 -14.92 -3.81
CA LEU A 46 1.68 -15.53 -3.80
C LEU A 46 1.53 -16.63 -2.75
N VAL A 47 2.59 -17.38 -2.48
CA VAL A 47 2.60 -18.41 -1.42
C VAL A 47 2.50 -17.75 -0.05
N ASP A 48 3.28 -16.70 0.18
CA ASP A 48 3.26 -15.96 1.43
C ASP A 48 1.92 -15.22 1.65
N GLN A 49 1.37 -14.59 0.61
CA GLN A 49 0.03 -13.97 0.67
C GLN A 49 -1.08 -15.01 0.86
N ALA A 50 -1.02 -16.15 0.16
CA ALA A 50 -2.00 -17.23 0.36
C ALA A 50 -1.89 -17.84 1.77
N ARG A 51 -0.70 -17.90 2.35
CA ARG A 51 -0.47 -18.33 3.74
C ARG A 51 -1.03 -17.34 4.74
N GLU A 52 -0.82 -16.05 4.53
CA GLU A 52 -1.33 -15.00 5.40
C GLU A 52 -2.87 -14.95 5.37
N LEU A 53 -3.47 -15.02 4.17
CA LEU A 53 -4.92 -15.13 4.01
C LEU A 53 -5.47 -16.41 4.64
N LYS A 54 -4.73 -17.53 4.59
CA LYS A 54 -5.07 -18.76 5.32
C LYS A 54 -5.01 -18.59 6.84
N ALA A 55 -4.00 -17.90 7.36
CA ALA A 55 -3.86 -17.61 8.80
C ALA A 55 -4.99 -16.71 9.32
N LEU A 56 -5.52 -15.82 8.48
CA LEU A 56 -6.69 -14.99 8.75
C LEU A 56 -8.03 -15.76 8.61
N GLY A 57 -8.01 -17.05 8.26
CA GLY A 57 -9.21 -17.86 8.02
C GLY A 57 -9.91 -17.57 6.69
N GLN A 58 -9.33 -16.73 5.83
CA GLN A 58 -9.89 -16.29 4.55
C GLN A 58 -9.46 -17.20 3.39
N ILE A 59 -9.78 -18.49 3.50
CA ILE A 59 -9.36 -19.53 2.54
C ILE A 59 -9.88 -19.24 1.12
N GLN A 60 -11.09 -18.67 0.98
CA GLN A 60 -11.68 -18.38 -0.32
C GLN A 60 -10.94 -17.24 -1.06
N GLU A 61 -10.52 -16.22 -0.32
CA GLU A 61 -9.76 -15.08 -0.84
C GLU A 61 -8.38 -15.54 -1.35
N ALA A 62 -7.72 -16.42 -0.58
CA ALA A 62 -6.44 -17.03 -0.97
C ALA A 62 -6.57 -17.85 -2.27
N VAL A 63 -7.65 -18.62 -2.42
CA VAL A 63 -7.92 -19.41 -3.63
C VAL A 63 -8.22 -18.51 -4.84
N PHE A 64 -8.93 -17.40 -4.63
CA PHE A 64 -9.21 -16.42 -5.67
C PHE A 64 -7.93 -15.72 -6.14
N LEU A 65 -7.07 -15.31 -5.20
CA LEU A 65 -5.77 -14.70 -5.48
C LEU A 65 -4.88 -15.65 -6.30
N VAL A 66 -4.72 -16.90 -5.85
CA VAL A 66 -3.94 -17.91 -6.56
C VAL A 66 -4.49 -18.14 -7.96
N ARG A 67 -5.81 -18.26 -8.13
CA ARG A 67 -6.43 -18.44 -9.45
C ARG A 67 -6.22 -17.24 -10.38
N GLY A 68 -6.37 -16.02 -9.86
CA GLY A 68 -6.19 -14.79 -10.64
C GLY A 68 -4.77 -14.64 -11.17
N GLU A 69 -3.79 -15.02 -10.36
CA GLU A 69 -2.37 -14.78 -10.65
C GLU A 69 -1.69 -15.95 -11.38
N THR A 70 -2.15 -17.19 -11.16
CA THR A 70 -1.58 -18.39 -11.79
C THR A 70 -2.40 -18.95 -12.95
N GLY A 71 -3.64 -18.48 -13.14
CA GLY A 71 -4.58 -19.04 -14.11
C GLY A 71 -5.08 -20.45 -13.76
N MET A 72 -4.74 -20.97 -12.57
CA MET A 72 -5.13 -22.32 -12.14
C MET A 72 -6.64 -22.46 -11.98
N SER A 73 -7.17 -23.65 -12.30
CA SER A 73 -8.58 -23.97 -12.01
C SER A 73 -8.84 -23.95 -10.50
N GLN A 74 -10.09 -23.68 -10.13
CA GLN A 74 -10.50 -23.55 -8.72
C GLN A 74 -10.11 -24.78 -7.87
N ARG A 75 -10.14 -25.99 -8.45
CA ARG A 75 -9.70 -27.23 -7.79
C ARG A 75 -8.18 -27.35 -7.62
N ALA A 76 -7.41 -26.76 -8.53
CA ALA A 76 -5.94 -26.74 -8.43
C ALA A 76 -5.49 -25.70 -7.41
N ALA A 77 -6.10 -24.51 -7.44
CA ALA A 77 -5.84 -23.43 -6.47
C ALA A 77 -6.23 -23.83 -5.03
N SER A 78 -7.38 -24.49 -4.83
CA SER A 78 -7.78 -24.96 -3.49
C SER A 78 -6.82 -26.03 -2.93
N ARG A 79 -6.36 -26.96 -3.77
CA ARG A 79 -5.34 -27.95 -3.36
C ARG A 79 -4.01 -27.30 -3.02
N PHE A 80 -3.62 -26.25 -3.75
CA PHE A 80 -2.41 -25.49 -3.47
C PHE A 80 -2.47 -24.82 -2.10
N VAL A 81 -3.54 -24.07 -1.81
CA VAL A 81 -3.76 -23.40 -0.51
C VAL A 81 -3.90 -24.41 0.65
N ASN A 82 -4.51 -25.57 0.40
CA ASN A 82 -4.66 -26.59 1.45
C ASN A 82 -3.33 -27.27 1.81
N ARG A 83 -2.38 -27.35 0.86
CA ARG A 83 -1.04 -27.94 1.07
C ARG A 83 -0.05 -26.97 1.76
N LEU A 84 -0.42 -25.69 1.87
CA LEU A 84 0.43 -24.56 2.27
C LEU A 84 0.48 -24.33 3.78
#